data_AF-A0A174PQF4-F1
#
_entry.id   AF-A0A174PQF4-F1
#
_cell.length_a   1.000
_cell.length_b   1.000
_cell.length_c   1.000
_cell.angle_alpha   90.00
_cell.angle_beta   90.00
_cell.angle_gamma   90.00
#
_symmetry.space_group_name_H-M   'P 1'
#
loop_
_entity.id
_entity.type
_entity.pdbx_description
1 polymer ?
#
loop_
_entity_poly.entity_id
_entity_poly.type
_entity_poly.pdbx_seq_one_letter_code
_entity_poly.pdbx_strand_id
1 'polypeptide(L)' 'MLVGDLVYNDNFDCDCNYRVYDCTAEDTHYDKGAKCIYDAVRDGNRKPLDAVLDMQVLYLTVTDNCIIIEAGRNLKGENK' A
#
# COMPACT_ATOMS: atom_id res chain seq x y z
N MET A 1 6.70 8.56 -2.60
CA MET A 1 5.76 8.56 -1.47
C MET A 1 5.71 7.14 -0.98
N LEU A 2 6.09 6.94 0.27
CA LEU A 2 6.01 5.65 0.92
C LEU A 2 4.60 5.40 1.43
N VAL A 3 4.24 4.15 1.67
CA VAL A 3 2.99 3.80 2.33
C VAL A 3 2.91 4.48 3.69
N GLY A 4 4.02 4.53 4.44
CA GLY A 4 4.07 5.22 5.73
C GLY A 4 3.80 6.73 5.65
N ASP A 5 4.20 7.39 4.57
CA ASP A 5 3.89 8.81 4.35
C ASP A 5 2.37 9.04 4.25
N LEU A 6 1.63 8.04 3.75
CA LEU A 6 0.20 8.12 3.51
C LEU A 6 -0.65 7.64 4.69
N VAL A 7 -0.30 6.52 5.33
CA VAL A 7 -1.19 5.84 6.30
C VAL A 7 -0.68 5.84 7.74
N TYR A 8 0.55 6.31 7.99
CA TYR A 8 1.14 6.33 9.33
C TYR A 8 2.12 7.50 9.48
N ASN A 9 1.59 8.72 9.42
CA ASN A 9 2.36 9.97 9.42
C ASN A 9 1.88 10.90 10.55
N ASP A 10 2.80 11.45 11.34
CA ASP A 10 2.44 12.34 12.46
C ASP A 10 1.85 13.70 12.00
N ASN A 11 2.04 14.07 10.74
CA ASN A 11 1.56 15.33 10.16
C ASN A 11 0.32 15.14 9.25
N PHE A 12 -0.08 13.90 8.97
CA PHE A 12 -1.20 13.58 8.09
C PHE A 12 -1.94 12.35 8.58
N ASP A 13 -3.23 12.53 8.92
CA ASP A 13 -4.09 11.46 9.39
C ASP A 13 -4.96 10.90 8.26
N CYS A 14 -4.84 9.60 8.01
CA CYS A 14 -5.59 8.88 6.99
C CYS A 14 -6.70 8.06 7.65
N ASP A 15 -7.75 8.75 8.08
CA ASP A 15 -8.90 8.13 8.76
C ASP A 15 -9.92 7.58 7.76
N CYS A 16 -9.61 6.43 7.17
CA CYS A 16 -10.51 5.72 6.25
C CYS A 16 -10.20 4.22 6.20
N ASN A 17 -11.04 3.45 5.52
CA ASN A 17 -10.70 2.07 5.18
C ASN A 17 -9.64 2.08 4.08
N TYR A 18 -8.55 1.35 4.29
CA TYR A 18 -7.55 1.12 3.24
C TYR A 18 -7.00 -0.30 3.27
N ARG A 19 -6.50 -0.73 2.11
CA ARG A 19 -5.77 -1.99 1.92
C ARG A 19 -4.50 -1.73 1.14
N VAL A 20 -3.43 -2.41 1.53
CA VAL A 20 -2.14 -2.37 0.84
C VAL A 20 -1.91 -3.71 0.16
N TYR A 21 -1.63 -3.68 -1.14
CA TYR A 21 -1.33 -4.84 -1.96
C TYR A 21 0.14 -4.83 -2.37
N ASP A 22 0.79 -5.99 -2.30
CA ASP A 22 2.15 -6.18 -2.77
C ASP A 22 2.14 -6.35 -4.30
N CYS A 23 2.45 -5.25 -4.96
CA CYS A 23 2.59 -5.13 -6.40
C CYS A 23 4.07 -4.98 -6.81
N THR A 24 4.98 -5.63 -6.07
CA THR A 24 6.43 -5.55 -6.36
C THR A 24 6.80 -6.22 -7.69
N ALA A 25 6.11 -7.30 -8.08
CA ALA A 25 6.39 -7.99 -9.33
C ALA A 25 5.69 -7.28 -10.51
N GLU A 26 6.27 -7.35 -11.70
CA GLU A 26 5.62 -6.81 -12.91
C GLU A 26 4.23 -7.43 -13.14
N ASP A 27 3.33 -6.63 -13.70
CA ASP A 27 1.93 -6.98 -14.00
C ASP A 27 1.08 -7.49 -12.80
N THR A 28 1.55 -7.29 -11.57
CA THR A 28 0.76 -7.59 -10.37
C THR A 28 -0.10 -6.39 -9.97
N HIS A 29 -1.42 -6.62 -9.90
CA HIS A 29 -2.41 -5.61 -9.55
C HIS A 29 -3.36 -6.13 -8.48
N TYR A 30 -3.99 -5.23 -7.73
CA TYR A 30 -4.91 -5.56 -6.64
C TYR A 30 -6.06 -6.48 -7.10
N ASP A 31 -6.53 -6.29 -8.34
CA ASP A 31 -7.61 -7.04 -8.99
C ASP A 31 -7.11 -8.21 -9.84
N LYS A 32 -5.79 -8.43 -9.91
CA LYS A 32 -5.14 -9.54 -10.64
C LYS A 32 -4.33 -10.46 -9.74
N GLY A 33 -4.78 -10.64 -8.50
CA GLY A 33 -4.21 -11.63 -7.58
C GLY A 33 -2.98 -11.17 -6.81
N ALA A 34 -2.67 -9.87 -6.79
CA ALA A 34 -1.67 -9.33 -5.87
C ALA A 34 -2.05 -9.66 -4.42
N LYS A 35 -1.05 -9.88 -3.58
CA LYS A 35 -1.27 -10.25 -2.18
C LYS A 35 -1.66 -9.01 -1.38
N CYS A 36 -2.83 -9.01 -0.77
CA CYS A 36 -3.18 -8.03 0.27
C CYS A 36 -2.29 -8.27 1.50
N ILE A 37 -1.33 -7.38 1.72
CA ILE A 37 -0.32 -7.45 2.78
C ILE A 37 -0.70 -6.65 4.02
N TYR A 38 -1.67 -5.75 3.91
CA TYR A 38 -2.28 -5.06 5.05
C TYR A 38 -3.72 -4.67 4.72
N ASP A 39 -4.64 -4.80 5.67
CA ASP A 39 -6.03 -4.36 5.56
C ASP A 39 -6.44 -3.67 6.87
N ALA A 40 -6.73 -2.38 6.82
CA ALA A 40 -7.03 -1.57 7.99
C ALA A 40 -8.27 -2.09 8.75
N VAL A 41 -9.25 -2.65 8.06
CA VAL A 41 -10.47 -3.19 8.67
C VAL A 41 -10.17 -4.54 9.33
N ARG A 42 -9.52 -5.45 8.59
CA ARG A 42 -9.17 -6.79 9.09
C ARG A 42 -8.17 -6.73 10.24
N ASP A 43 -7.19 -5.85 10.15
CA ASP A 43 -6.04 -5.80 11.06
C ASP A 43 -6.25 -4.82 12.24
N GLY A 44 -7.42 -4.18 12.29
CA GLY A 44 -7.90 -3.34 13.39
C GLY A 44 -7.24 -1.96 13.46
N ASN A 45 -6.90 -1.40 12.30
CA ASN A 45 -6.24 -0.11 12.11
C ASN A 45 -4.96 0.06 12.96
N ARG A 46 -4.27 -1.05 13.25
CA ARG A 46 -2.99 -1.05 13.97
C ARG A 46 -1.87 -0.64 13.03
N LYS A 47 -0.79 -0.06 13.56
CA LYS A 47 0.42 0.26 12.80
C LYS A 47 0.81 -0.93 11.88
N PRO A 48 0.87 -0.74 10.54
CA PRO A 48 1.41 -1.74 9.62
C PRO A 48 2.86 -2.11 9.97
N LEU A 49 3.33 -3.27 9.52
CA LEU A 49 4.74 -3.64 9.66
C LEU A 49 5.63 -2.60 8.96
N ASP A 50 6.81 -2.31 9.53
CA ASP A 50 7.75 -1.34 8.94
C ASP A 50 8.09 -1.70 7.47
N ALA A 51 8.21 -2.99 7.15
CA ALA A 51 8.43 -3.47 5.78
C ALA A 51 7.28 -3.19 4.78
N VAL A 52 6.08 -2.87 5.27
CA VAL A 52 4.94 -2.38 4.47
C VAL A 52 5.00 -0.86 4.38
N LEU A 53 5.29 -0.18 5.49
CA LEU A 53 5.43 1.28 5.56
C LEU A 53 6.53 1.80 4.63
N ASP A 54 7.62 1.05 4.47
CA ASP A 54 8.76 1.37 3.60
C ASP A 54 8.52 1.09 2.11
N MET A 55 7.35 0.56 1.72
CA MET A 55 7.03 0.31 0.31
C MET A 55 6.65 1.61 -0.41
N GLN A 56 7.03 1.73 -1.67
CA GLN A 56 6.66 2.87 -2.51
C GLN A 56 5.22 2.69 -3.00
N VAL A 57 4.39 3.72 -2.85
CA VAL A 57 3.06 3.77 -3.48
C VAL A 57 3.24 3.87 -4.99
N LEU A 58 2.64 2.93 -5.72
CA LEU A 58 2.66 2.83 -7.19
C LEU A 58 1.36 3.35 -7.81
N TYR A 59 0.24 3.00 -7.19
CA TYR A 59 -1.09 3.35 -7.68
C TYR A 59 -2.09 3.43 -6.50
N LEU A 60 -3.06 4.31 -6.64
CA LEU A 60 -4.17 4.50 -5.71
C LEU A 60 -5.49 4.45 -6.47
N THR A 61 -6.45 3.71 -5.93
CA THR A 61 -7.86 3.76 -6.37
C THR A 61 -8.80 3.57 -5.19
N VAL A 62 -10.10 3.63 -5.45
CA VAL A 62 -11.13 3.36 -4.47
C VAL A 62 -12.05 2.28 -5.02
N THR A 63 -12.31 1.26 -4.20
CA THR A 63 -13.33 0.23 -4.46
C THR A 63 -13.99 -0.15 -3.15
N ASP A 64 -15.30 -0.43 -3.17
CA ASP A 64 -16.08 -0.85 -2.00
C ASP A 64 -15.85 -0.01 -0.72
N ASN A 65 -15.85 1.33 -0.87
CA ASN A 65 -15.57 2.29 0.22
C ASN A 65 -14.22 2.05 0.92
N CYS A 66 -13.23 1.55 0.18
CA CYS A 66 -11.88 1.26 0.66
C CYS A 66 -10.85 1.82 -0.32
N ILE A 67 -9.88 2.57 0.18
CA ILE A 67 -8.72 2.97 -0.60
C ILE A 67 -7.88 1.73 -0.86
N ILE A 68 -7.54 1.50 -2.12
CA ILE A 68 -6.61 0.46 -2.51
C ILE A 68 -5.27 1.12 -2.81
N ILE A 69 -4.25 0.64 -2.11
CA ILE A 69 -2.86 1.08 -2.24
C ILE A 69 -2.08 -0.06 -2.87
N GLU A 70 -1.77 0.07 -4.16
CA GLU A 70 -0.78 -0.80 -4.79
C GLU A 70 0.61 -0.27 -4.42
N ALA A 71 1.41 -1.10 -3.76
CA ALA A 71 2.72 -0.73 -3.29
C ALA A 71 3.77 -1.73 -3.79
N GLY A 72 4.98 -1.25 -4.09
CA GLY A 72 6.07 -2.08 -4.57
C GLY A 72 7.40 -1.77 -3.91
N ARG A 73 8.31 -2.74 -3.93
CA ARG A 73 9.70 -2.56 -3.52
C ARG A 73 10.57 -2.27 -4.73
N ASN A 74 11.53 -1.36 -4.59
CA ASN A 74 12.62 -1.13 -5.54
C ASN A 74 12.23 -0.82 -7.00
N LEU A 75 11.65 0.36 -7.25
CA LEU A 75 11.77 1.02 -8.56
C LEU A 75 13.05 1.87 -8.65
N LYS A 76 14.17 1.38 -8.11
CA LYS A 76 15.48 1.94 -8.50
C LYS A 76 15.72 1.49 -9.93
N GLY A 77 15.53 2.41 -10.87
CA GLY A 77 15.58 2.16 -12.30
C GLY A 77 16.78 1.28 -12.70
N GLU A 78 16.48 0.08 -13.17
CA GLU A 78 17.34 -0.67 -14.07
C GLU A 78 17.00 -0.25 -15.50
N ASN A 79 17.45 0.95 -15.88
CA ASN A 79 17.89 1.15 -17.25
C ASN A 79 19.41 0.90 -17.23
N LYS A 80 19.81 -0.32 -17.60
CA LYS A 80 21.15 -0.60 -18.11
C LYS A 80 21.07 -0.83 -19.61
#